data_AF-A0A920NFE1-F1
#
_entry.id   AF-A0A920NFE1-F1
#
_cell.length_a   1.000
_cell.length_b   1.000
_cell.length_c   1.000
_cell.angle_alpha   90.00
_cell.angle_beta   90.00
_cell.angle_gamma   90.00
#
_symmetry.space_group_name_H-M   'P 1'
#
loop_
_entity.id
_entity.type
_entity.pdbx_description
1 polymer ?
#
loop_
_entity_poly.entity_id
_entity_poly.type
_entity_poly.pdbx_seq_one_letter_code
_entity_poly.pdbx_strand_id
1 'polypeptide(L)'
;MEAYCVKCKVKRTVQNPVATYTKKAQPGTKGVCGECGTGLYRMGNTSAHEGLVPPVPTPSKPRKTALNKKRKGKFVIVESNTKARTIERILGKGYKVEPSVGHVRDLL
;
A
#
# COMPACT_ATOMS: atom_id res chain seq x y z
N MET A 1 23.91 19.93 -0.98
CA MET A 1 22.66 19.26 -1.43
C MET A 1 21.67 19.23 -0.28
N GLU A 2 20.41 19.60 -0.53
CA GLU A 2 19.40 19.67 0.52
C GLU A 2 18.35 18.58 0.36
N ALA A 3 17.92 17.99 1.48
CA ALA A 3 16.82 17.05 1.55
C ALA A 3 15.90 17.40 2.73
N TYR A 4 14.63 17.04 2.60
CA TYR A 4 13.66 17.29 3.66
C TYR A 4 13.88 16.31 4.82
N CYS A 5 14.12 16.85 6.01
CA CYS A 5 14.21 16.05 7.23
C CYS A 5 12.84 15.91 7.86
N VAL A 6 12.28 14.69 7.90
CA VAL A 6 10.96 14.43 8.50
C VAL A 6 10.95 14.73 10.01
N LYS A 7 12.09 14.59 10.68
CA LYS A 7 12.23 14.86 12.12
C LYS A 7 12.30 16.35 12.44
N CYS A 8 13.05 17.14 11.64
CA CYS A 8 13.16 18.59 11.80
C CYS A 8 12.07 19.38 11.06
N LYS A 9 11.29 18.73 10.19
CA LYS A 9 10.28 19.33 9.31
C LYS A 9 10.78 20.47 8.39
N VAL A 10 12.08 20.54 8.13
CA VAL A 10 12.74 21.58 7.34
C VAL A 10 13.72 20.94 6.34
N LYS A 11 14.01 21.64 5.23
CA LYS A 11 15.07 21.24 4.29
C LYS A 11 16.43 21.44 4.96
N ARG A 12 17.24 20.38 5.01
CA ARG A 12 18.54 20.39 5.65
C ARG A 12 19.60 19.85 4.69
N THR A 13 20.85 20.22 4.97
CA THR A 13 22.01 19.71 4.24
C THR A 13 22.17 18.22 4.50
N VAL A 14 22.44 17.48 3.42
CA VAL A 14 22.72 16.05 3.48
C VAL A 14 24.22 15.85 3.74
N GLN A 15 24.55 15.23 4.87
CA GLN A 15 25.91 14.75 5.17
C GLN A 15 26.09 13.31 4.68
N ASN A 16 27.29 12.97 4.21
CA ASN A 16 27.65 11.67 3.63
C ASN A 16 26.68 11.19 2.52
N PRO A 17 26.58 11.93 1.39
CA PRO A 17 25.70 11.55 0.29
C PRO A 17 26.21 10.29 -0.43
N VAL A 18 25.43 9.21 -0.39
CA VAL A 18 25.68 7.96 -1.12
C VAL A 18 24.61 7.78 -2.20
N ALA A 19 25.05 7.63 -3.45
CA ALA A 19 24.19 7.32 -4.58
C ALA A 19 23.62 5.90 -4.45
N THR A 20 22.30 5.78 -4.57
CA THR A 20 21.59 4.49 -4.48
C THR A 20 20.43 4.48 -5.47
N TYR A 21 20.18 3.33 -6.07
CA TYR A 21 18.98 3.13 -6.88
C TYR A 21 17.86 2.52 -6.03
N THR A 22 16.62 2.85 -6.37
CA THR A 22 15.45 2.17 -5.84
C THR A 22 15.23 0.82 -6.54
N LYS A 23 14.33 -0.02 -5.99
CA LYS A 23 13.92 -1.28 -6.63
C LYS A 23 13.34 -1.11 -8.04
N LYS A 24 12.90 0.10 -8.39
CA LYS A 24 12.39 0.48 -9.73
C LYS A 24 13.46 1.15 -10.60
N ALA A 25 14.75 0.97 -10.28
CA ALA A 25 15.87 1.59 -10.98
C ALA A 25 15.91 3.14 -10.96
N GLN A 26 15.11 3.79 -10.11
CA GLN A 26 15.12 5.26 -10.01
C GLN A 26 16.30 5.75 -9.17
N PRO A 27 17.06 6.78 -9.61
CA PRO A 27 18.20 7.31 -8.88
C PRO A 27 17.77 8.09 -7.64
N GLY A 28 18.48 7.86 -6.55
CA GLY A 28 18.34 8.63 -5.32
C GLY A 28 19.67 8.75 -4.59
N THR A 29 19.69 9.60 -3.57
CA THR A 29 20.84 9.85 -2.70
C THR A 29 20.39 9.63 -1.27
N LYS A 30 21.04 8.70 -0.57
CA LYS A 30 20.92 8.53 0.87
C LYS A 30 21.97 9.38 1.56
N GLY A 31 21.67 9.88 2.74
CA GLY A 31 22.65 10.48 3.62
C GLY A 31 22.06 10.71 5.01
N VAL A 32 22.70 11.57 5.79
CA VAL A 32 22.36 11.85 7.18
C VAL A 32 22.04 13.34 7.34
N CYS A 33 21.08 13.67 8.19
CA CYS A 33 20.77 15.03 8.56
C CYS A 33 21.86 15.59 9.49
N GLY A 34 22.44 16.74 9.14
CA GLY A 34 23.54 17.34 9.91
C GLY A 34 23.18 17.82 11.33
N GLU A 35 21.90 17.99 11.67
CA GLU A 35 21.49 18.46 13.00
C GLU A 35 20.97 17.33 13.90
N CYS A 36 20.15 16.43 13.36
CA CYS A 36 19.45 15.42 14.16
C CYS A 36 19.92 13.99 13.89
N GLY A 37 20.90 13.79 13.00
CA GLY A 37 21.44 12.48 12.66
C GLY A 37 20.46 11.54 11.94
N THR A 38 19.25 12.00 11.57
CA THR A 38 18.25 11.14 10.94
C THR A 38 18.60 10.90 9.47
N GLY A 39 18.36 9.67 8.98
CA GLY A 39 18.58 9.33 7.57
C GLY A 39 17.72 10.21 6.64
N LEU A 40 18.37 10.85 5.68
CA LEU A 40 17.76 11.63 4.62
C LEU A 40 17.80 10.85 3.32
N TYR A 41 16.71 10.92 2.56
CA TYR A 41 16.63 10.38 1.21
C TYR A 41 16.17 11.48 0.26
N ARG A 42 16.96 11.75 -0.77
CA ARG A 42 16.62 12.68 -1.84
C ARG A 42 16.52 11.92 -3.16
N MET A 43 15.39 12.06 -3.83
CA MET A 43 15.23 11.55 -5.19
C MET A 43 15.93 12.47 -6.18
N GLY A 44 16.52 11.91 -7.23
CA GLY A 44 17.15 12.66 -8.31
C GLY A 44 18.56 12.18 -8.63
N ASN A 45 18.98 12.48 -9.86
CA ASN A 45 20.33 12.20 -10.33
C ASN A 45 21.32 13.16 -9.65
N THR A 46 22.45 12.64 -9.21
CA THR A 46 23.55 13.40 -8.62
C THR A 46 24.84 12.99 -9.30
N SER A 47 25.89 13.81 -9.25
CA SER A 47 27.18 13.49 -9.90
C SER A 47 27.74 12.12 -9.49
N ALA A 48 27.38 11.64 -8.30
CA ALA A 48 27.73 10.30 -7.82
C ALA A 48 27.05 9.13 -8.58
N HIS A 49 26.17 9.39 -9.55
CA HIS A 49 25.53 8.39 -10.41
C HIS A 49 26.20 8.26 -11.80
N GLU A 50 27.18 9.09 -12.15
CA GLU A 50 27.79 9.13 -13.50
C GLU A 50 28.57 7.85 -13.90
N GLY A 51 28.81 6.93 -12.97
CA GLY A 51 29.50 5.66 -13.23
C GLY A 51 28.77 4.42 -12.71
N LEU A 52 27.54 4.55 -12.21
CA LEU A 52 26.80 3.42 -11.67
C LEU A 52 25.75 2.93 -12.66
N VAL A 53 25.75 1.61 -12.93
CA VAL A 53 24.72 0.99 -13.76
C VAL A 53 23.44 0.83 -12.93
N PRO A 54 22.28 1.32 -13.40
CA PRO A 54 21.03 1.13 -12.70
C PRO A 54 20.69 -0.38 -12.60
N PRO A 55 20.24 -0.88 -11.44
CA PRO A 55 19.82 -2.26 -11.32
C PRO A 55 18.59 -2.50 -12.19
N VAL A 56 18.51 -3.67 -12.81
CA VAL A 56 17.33 -4.06 -13.61
C VAL A 56 16.09 -3.99 -12.70
N PRO A 57 15.03 -3.25 -13.08
CA PRO A 57 13.84 -3.12 -12.25
C PRO A 57 13.20 -4.49 -12.10
N THR A 58 13.27 -5.05 -10.89
CA THR A 58 12.54 -6.28 -10.59
C THR A 58 11.07 -5.92 -10.44
N PRO A 59 10.15 -6.54 -11.22
CA PRO A 59 8.74 -6.29 -11.02
C PRO A 59 8.41 -6.65 -9.56
N SER A 60 7.88 -5.67 -8.82
CA SER A 60 7.38 -5.92 -7.47
C SER A 60 6.41 -7.08 -7.57
N LYS A 61 6.62 -8.15 -6.77
CA LYS A 61 5.75 -9.32 -6.70
C LYS A 61 4.31 -8.86 -6.90
N PRO A 62 3.55 -9.41 -7.87
CA PRO A 62 2.16 -9.04 -8.02
C PRO A 62 1.54 -9.19 -6.64
N ARG A 63 1.03 -8.08 -6.08
CA ARG A 63 0.27 -8.08 -4.84
C ARG A 63 -0.73 -9.20 -5.05
N LYS A 64 -0.54 -10.36 -4.40
CA LYS A 64 -1.41 -11.52 -4.58
C LYS A 64 -2.78 -10.95 -4.31
N THR A 65 -3.51 -10.73 -5.40
CA THR A 65 -4.81 -10.14 -5.37
C THR A 65 -5.61 -11.05 -4.47
N ALA A 66 -6.56 -10.50 -3.75
CA ALA A 66 -7.53 -11.25 -2.95
C ALA A 66 -8.44 -12.16 -3.82
N LEU A 67 -7.92 -12.65 -4.95
CA LEU A 67 -8.49 -13.60 -5.87
C LEU A 67 -8.19 -14.98 -5.28
N ASN A 68 -9.22 -15.59 -4.67
CA ASN A 68 -9.17 -16.91 -4.05
C ASN A 68 -8.58 -17.07 -2.65
N LYS A 69 -8.79 -16.09 -1.75
CA LYS A 69 -9.09 -16.49 -0.37
C LYS A 69 -10.56 -16.94 -0.40
N LYS A 70 -10.83 -18.24 -0.64
CA LYS A 70 -12.18 -18.83 -0.46
C LYS A 70 -12.72 -18.24 0.84
N ARG A 71 -13.72 -17.36 0.74
CA ARG A 71 -14.30 -16.69 1.91
C ARG A 71 -14.76 -17.83 2.81
N LYS A 72 -14.05 -18.03 3.93
CA LYS A 72 -14.39 -19.09 4.89
C LYS A 72 -15.69 -18.65 5.55
N GLY A 73 -16.80 -19.14 5.04
CA GLY A 73 -18.12 -18.85 5.58
C GLY A 73 -19.23 -19.11 4.57
N LYS A 74 -20.41 -19.45 5.08
CA LYS A 74 -21.61 -19.67 4.25
C LYS A 74 -22.27 -18.32 3.97
N PHE A 75 -22.76 -18.12 2.74
CA PHE A 75 -23.46 -16.90 2.34
C PHE A 75 -24.96 -17.17 2.32
N VAL A 76 -25.73 -16.34 3.02
CA VAL A 76 -27.18 -16.50 3.18
C VAL A 76 -27.86 -15.24 2.64
N ILE A 77 -28.75 -15.42 1.68
CA ILE A 77 -29.53 -14.33 1.09
C ILE A 77 -30.94 -14.37 1.67
N VAL A 78 -31.47 -13.20 2.05
CA VAL A 78 -32.77 -13.08 2.71
C VAL A 78 -33.58 -11.97 2.05
N GLU A 79 -34.92 -12.02 2.05
CA GLU A 79 -35.74 -11.04 1.33
C GLU A 79 -35.63 -9.60 1.88
N SER A 80 -35.63 -9.46 3.21
CA SER A 80 -35.70 -8.16 3.87
C SER A 80 -34.49 -7.86 4.75
N ASN A 81 -34.17 -6.57 4.88
CA ASN A 81 -33.06 -6.10 5.70
C ASN A 81 -33.25 -6.40 7.19
N THR A 82 -34.48 -6.32 7.68
CA THR A 82 -34.80 -6.65 9.08
C THR A 82 -34.56 -8.12 9.38
N LYS A 83 -34.98 -9.04 8.48
CA LYS A 83 -34.69 -10.47 8.61
C LYS A 83 -33.18 -10.74 8.56
N ALA A 84 -32.45 -10.09 7.65
CA ALA A 84 -30.99 -10.24 7.54
C ALA A 84 -30.28 -9.90 8.87
N ARG A 85 -30.61 -8.76 9.49
CA ARG A 85 -30.02 -8.34 10.78
C ARG A 85 -30.32 -9.31 11.92
N THR A 86 -31.53 -9.85 11.96
CA THR A 86 -31.92 -10.83 12.98
C THR A 86 -31.17 -12.15 12.79
N ILE A 87 -31.15 -12.67 11.56
CA ILE A 87 -30.50 -13.94 11.22
C ILE A 87 -28.97 -13.85 11.40
N GLU A 88 -28.37 -12.71 11.08
CA GLU A 88 -26.95 -12.47 11.31
C GLU A 88 -26.58 -12.59 12.79
N ARG A 89 -27.40 -12.03 13.68
CA ARG A 89 -27.20 -12.14 15.14
C ARG A 89 -27.34 -13.58 15.64
N ILE A 90 -28.27 -14.35 15.06
CA ILE A 90 -28.53 -15.74 15.47
C ILE A 90 -27.41 -16.68 14.98
N LEU A 91 -26.99 -16.56 13.72
CA LEU A 91 -25.99 -17.46 13.11
C LEU A 91 -24.55 -17.13 13.53
N GLY A 92 -24.25 -15.85 13.79
CA GLY A 92 -22.96 -15.41 14.27
C GLY A 92 -21.81 -15.53 13.26
N LYS A 93 -20.58 -15.62 13.78
CA LYS A 93 -19.34 -15.55 12.99
C LYS A 93 -19.23 -16.76 12.04
N GLY A 94 -18.90 -16.50 10.77
CA GLY A 94 -18.76 -17.54 9.75
C GLY A 94 -19.96 -17.66 8.81
N TYR A 95 -21.02 -16.88 9.05
CA TYR A 95 -22.08 -16.64 8.09
C TYR A 95 -22.02 -15.19 7.63
N LYS A 96 -22.19 -14.97 6.33
CA LYS A 96 -22.40 -13.64 5.78
C LYS A 96 -23.84 -13.58 5.26
N VAL A 97 -24.66 -12.77 5.90
CA VAL A 97 -26.09 -12.63 5.60
C VAL A 97 -26.33 -11.30 4.90
N GLU A 98 -26.97 -11.31 3.73
CA GLU A 98 -27.26 -10.10 2.95
C GLU A 98 -28.72 -10.13 2.47
N PRO A 99 -29.43 -8.99 2.47
CA PRO A 99 -30.79 -8.92 1.95
C PRO A 99 -30.80 -8.83 0.40
N SER A 100 -31.83 -9.40 -0.25
CA SER A 100 -32.09 -9.24 -1.70
C SER A 100 -32.76 -7.91 -2.04
N VAL A 101 -33.31 -7.22 -1.03
CA VAL A 101 -34.00 -5.91 -1.15
C VAL A 101 -35.18 -6.00 -2.13
N GLY A 102 -35.86 -7.14 -2.16
CA GLY A 102 -37.00 -7.41 -3.05
C GLY A 102 -36.67 -8.32 -4.23
N HIS A 103 -37.42 -8.17 -5.32
CA HIS A 103 -37.25 -8.95 -6.55
C HIS A 103 -36.02 -8.46 -7.32
N VAL A 104 -35.12 -9.38 -7.66
CA VAL A 104 -33.85 -9.06 -8.33
C VAL A 104 -33.98 -9.02 -9.85
N ARG A 105 -35.00 -9.69 -10.42
CA ARG A 105 -35.31 -9.69 -11.85
C ARG A 105 -36.81 -9.66 -12.03
N ASP A 106 -37.24 -8.90 -13.02
CA ASP A 106 -38.64 -8.80 -13.47
C ASP A 106 -38.69 -8.99 -14.98
N LEU A 107 -39.84 -9.41 -15.52
CA LEU A 107 -40.04 -9.83 -16.92
C LEU A 107 -40.65 -8.74 -17.82
N LEU A 108 -40.58 -7.46 -17.41
CA LEU A 108 -41.07 -6.34 -18.21
C LEU A 108 -40.34 -6.17 -19.55
#